data_AF-A0A7V5M5X2-F1
#
_entry.id   AF-A0A7V5M5X2-F1
#
_cell.length_a   1.000
_cell.length_b   1.000
_cell.length_c   1.000
_cell.angle_alpha   90.00
_cell.angle_beta   90.00
_cell.angle_gamma   90.00
#
_symmetry.space_group_name_H-M   'P 1'
#
loop_
_entity.id
_entity.type
_entity.pdbx_description
1 polymer ?
#
loop_
_entity_poly.entity_id
_entity_poly.type
_entity_poly.pdbx_seq_one_letter_code
_entity_poly.pdbx_strand_id
1 'polypeptide(L)'
;GNAVRYVQEKYGVNRLACMCAIDRATLVPLCDYWAPGVQVTGIHEMVANALVMKGEKERETDLRGEPLKEVEEYSLKTVEE
;
A
#
# COMPACT_ATOMS: atom_id res chain seq x y z
N GLY A 1 3.42 3.97 -17.35
CA GLY A 1 4.09 3.04 -18.26
C GLY A 1 3.09 2.10 -18.89
N ASN A 2 3.18 1.87 -20.20
CA ASN A 2 2.28 0.95 -20.93
C ASN A 2 2.23 -0.45 -20.32
N ALA A 3 3.35 -0.97 -19.82
CA ALA A 3 3.39 -2.28 -19.17
C ALA A 3 2.48 -2.34 -17.93
N VAL A 4 2.52 -1.32 -17.07
CA VAL A 4 1.69 -1.25 -15.86
C VAL A 4 0.21 -1.20 -16.24
N ARG A 5 -0.16 -0.35 -17.20
CA ARG A 5 -1.54 -0.23 -17.71
C ARG A 5 -2.05 -1.56 -18.27
N TYR A 6 -1.26 -2.22 -19.11
CA TYR A 6 -1.65 -3.51 -19.71
C TYR A 6 -1.95 -4.56 -18.64
N VAL A 7 -1.10 -4.65 -17.61
CA VAL A 7 -1.28 -5.61 -16.51
C VAL A 7 -2.47 -5.22 -15.63
N GLN A 8 -2.68 -3.92 -15.38
CA GLN A 8 -3.86 -3.40 -14.68
C GLN A 8 -5.16 -3.80 -15.40
N GLU A 9 -5.28 -3.49 -16.69
CA GLU A 9 -6.49 -3.78 -17.47
C GLU A 9 -6.75 -5.29 -17.59
N LYS A 10 -5.68 -6.09 -17.69
CA LYS A 10 -5.80 -7.54 -17.88
C LYS A 10 -6.08 -8.32 -16.61
N TYR A 11 -5.48 -7.94 -15.49
CA TYR A 11 -5.51 -8.71 -14.25
C TYR A 11 -6.12 -7.96 -13.07
N GLY A 12 -6.53 -6.70 -13.25
CA GLY A 12 -7.13 -5.90 -12.20
C GLY A 12 -6.17 -5.52 -11.07
N VAL A 13 -4.85 -5.50 -11.32
CA VAL A 13 -3.88 -5.13 -10.29
C VAL A 13 -4.03 -3.65 -9.92
N ASN A 14 -3.85 -3.34 -8.64
CA ASN A 14 -4.03 -2.00 -8.08
C ASN A 14 -2.74 -1.43 -7.44
N ARG A 15 -1.63 -2.18 -7.47
CA ARG A 15 -0.34 -1.74 -6.94
C ARG A 15 0.83 -2.13 -7.83
N LEU A 16 1.77 -1.21 -7.98
CA LEU A 16 3.12 -1.48 -8.49
C LEU A 16 4.07 -1.57 -7.29
N ALA A 17 4.56 -2.78 -7.00
CA ALA A 17 5.50 -3.01 -5.91
C ALA A 17 6.94 -2.85 -6.37
N CYS A 18 7.65 -1.89 -5.78
CA CYS A 18 9.02 -1.56 -6.08
C CYS A 18 9.96 -2.22 -5.08
N MET A 19 10.99 -2.90 -5.60
CA MET A 19 12.11 -3.37 -4.79
C MET A 19 13.03 -2.21 -4.41
N CYS A 20 13.20 -1.24 -5.33
CA CYS A 20 14.11 -0.12 -5.16
C CYS A 20 13.42 1.10 -4.53
N ALA A 21 14.13 1.81 -3.66
CA ALA A 21 13.65 3.02 -3.02
C ALA A 21 13.42 4.17 -4.02
N ILE A 22 14.30 4.31 -5.02
CA ILE A 22 14.16 5.38 -6.03
C ILE A 22 12.92 5.15 -6.90
N ASP A 23 12.65 3.91 -7.29
CA ASP A 23 11.46 3.57 -8.08
C ASP A 23 10.20 3.90 -7.29
N ARG A 24 10.16 3.51 -6.00
CA ARG A 24 9.04 3.83 -5.11
C ARG A 24 8.78 5.34 -5.03
N ALA A 25 9.84 6.14 -4.97
CA ALA A 25 9.75 7.60 -4.84
C ALA A 25 9.39 8.30 -6.16
N THR A 26 9.83 7.77 -7.30
CA THR A 26 9.80 8.50 -8.58
C THR A 26 8.72 8.02 -9.54
N LEU A 27 8.22 6.79 -9.42
CA LEU A 27 7.26 6.22 -10.36
C LEU A 27 5.80 6.61 -10.10
N VAL A 28 5.52 7.40 -9.05
CA VAL A 28 4.15 7.84 -8.71
C VAL A 28 3.50 8.59 -9.87
N PRO A 29 4.09 9.68 -10.43
CA PRO A 29 3.46 10.41 -11.53
C PRO A 29 3.32 9.56 -12.80
N LEU A 30 4.23 8.60 -13.00
CA LEU A 30 4.15 7.66 -14.12
C LEU A 30 2.95 6.72 -14.00
N CYS A 31 2.60 6.28 -12.80
CA CYS A 31 1.42 5.45 -12.56
C CYS A 31 0.14 6.29 -12.63
N ASP A 32 0.13 7.46 -11.99
CA ASP A 32 -1.02 8.37 -12.01
C ASP A 32 -1.44 8.76 -13.43
N TYR A 33 -0.47 9.02 -14.32
CA TYR A 33 -0.76 9.39 -15.70
C TYR A 33 -1.15 8.20 -16.58
N TRP A 34 -0.40 7.09 -16.53
CA TRP A 34 -0.55 6.01 -17.51
C TRP A 34 -1.46 4.87 -17.06
N ALA A 35 -1.63 4.66 -15.76
CA ALA A 35 -2.39 3.57 -15.17
C ALA A 35 -3.16 4.06 -13.92
N PRO A 36 -4.12 5.00 -14.08
CA PRO A 36 -4.83 5.59 -12.96
C PRO A 36 -5.48 4.52 -12.07
N GLY A 37 -5.33 4.66 -10.75
CA GLY A 37 -5.80 3.67 -9.77
C GLY A 37 -4.75 2.63 -9.36
N VAL A 38 -3.60 2.55 -10.04
CA VAL A 38 -2.44 1.78 -9.57
C VAL A 38 -1.59 2.64 -8.63
N GLN A 39 -1.48 2.25 -7.37
CA GLN A 39 -0.62 2.93 -6.40
C GLN A 39 0.79 2.35 -6.38
N VAL A 40 1.80 3.18 -6.08
CA VAL A 40 3.19 2.72 -5.93
C VAL A 40 3.50 2.37 -4.47
N THR A 41 4.03 1.17 -4.27
CA THR A 41 4.36 0.62 -2.93
C THR A 41 5.76 0.02 -2.92
N GLY A 42 6.36 -0.15 -1.75
CA GLY A 42 7.61 -0.89 -1.58
C GLY A 42 7.34 -2.34 -1.18
N ILE A 43 8.14 -3.28 -1.67
CA ILE A 43 7.97 -4.70 -1.27
C ILE A 43 8.22 -4.87 0.24
N HIS A 44 9.26 -4.22 0.78
CA HIS A 44 9.60 -4.29 2.19
C HIS A 44 8.52 -3.72 3.10
N GLU A 45 7.87 -2.61 2.72
CA GLU A 45 6.79 -2.04 3.54
C GLU A 45 5.56 -2.96 3.59
N MET A 46 5.19 -3.59 2.46
CA MET A 46 4.07 -4.53 2.44
C MET A 46 4.31 -5.72 3.35
N VAL A 47 5.49 -6.33 3.25
CA VAL A 47 5.83 -7.50 4.06
C VAL A 47 5.90 -7.12 5.53
N ALA A 48 6.57 -6.02 5.88
CA ALA A 48 6.70 -5.59 7.27
C ALA A 48 5.38 -5.11 7.91
N ASN A 49 4.44 -4.58 7.12
CA ASN A 49 3.07 -4.33 7.60
C ASN A 49 2.31 -5.64 7.89
N ALA A 50 2.58 -6.72 7.14
CA ALA A 50 1.90 -8.01 7.31
C ALA A 50 2.57 -8.95 8.34
N LEU A 51 3.82 -8.69 8.71
CA LEU A 51 4.54 -9.50 9.69
C LEU A 51 3.94 -9.33 11.10
N VAL A 52 3.76 -10.48 11.78
CA VAL A 52 3.43 -10.57 13.20
C VAL A 52 4.63 -11.21 13.90
N MET A 53 5.35 -10.44 14.71
CA MET A 53 6.57 -10.88 15.37
C MET A 53 6.35 -11.14 16.87
N LYS A 54 7.00 -12.19 17.39
CA LYS A 54 6.95 -12.49 18.83
C LYS A 54 7.55 -11.32 19.63
N GLY A 55 6.76 -10.77 20.55
CA GLY A 55 7.18 -9.66 21.41
C GLY A 55 7.12 -8.29 20.73
N GLU A 56 6.46 -8.19 19.57
CA GLU A 56 6.15 -6.88 19.00
C GLU A 56 5.22 -6.09 19.91
N LYS A 57 5.31 -4.76 19.81
CA LYS A 57 4.35 -3.86 20.45
C LYS A 57 3.15 -3.72 19.54
N GLU A 58 2.00 -3.44 20.14
CA GLU A 58 0.83 -3.01 19.38
C GLU A 58 1.19 -1.77 18.56
N ARG A 59 0.80 -1.80 17.29
CA ARG A 59 1.03 -0.73 16.33
C ARG A 59 -0.33 -0.15 15.97
N GLU A 60 -0.44 1.17 16.00
CA GLU A 60 -1.67 1.85 15.58
C GLU A 60 -1.62 2.27 14.10
N THR A 61 -0.41 2.42 13.56
CA THR A 61 -0.16 2.87 12.19
C THR A 61 0.72 1.92 11.41
N ASP A 62 0.60 1.98 10.09
CA ASP A 62 1.42 1.27 9.13
C ASP A 62 2.77 1.99 8.90
N LEU A 63 3.65 1.38 8.09
CA LEU A 63 4.97 1.98 7.78
C LEU A 63 4.94 3.26 6.94
N ARG A 64 3.76 3.72 6.51
CA ARG A 64 3.54 5.03 5.87
C ARG A 64 2.93 6.05 6.83
N GLY A 65 2.65 5.66 8.07
CA GLY A 65 2.03 6.51 9.08
C GLY A 65 0.51 6.57 8.97
N GLU A 66 -0.09 5.75 8.10
CA GLU A 66 -1.55 5.65 7.98
C GLU A 66 -2.09 4.74 9.08
N PRO A 67 -3.29 4.99 9.63
CA PRO A 67 -3.92 4.08 10.58
C PRO A 67 -4.03 2.65 10.04
N LEU A 68 -3.77 1.65 10.90
CA LEU A 68 -4.03 0.27 10.51
C LEU A 68 -5.55 0.06 10.37
N LYS A 69 -5.96 -0.75 9.38
CA LYS A 69 -7.38 -1.05 9.12
C LYS A 69 -8.14 -1.54 10.35
N GLU A 70 -7.49 -2.32 11.21
CA GLU A 70 -8.09 -2.83 12.45
C GLU A 70 -8.46 -1.69 13.41
N VAL A 71 -7.64 -0.63 13.45
CA VAL A 71 -7.90 0.58 14.22
C VAL A 71 -8.98 1.43 13.56
N GLU A 72 -9.00 1.54 12.23
CA GLU A 72 -10.09 2.22 11.50
C GLU A 72 -11.44 1.52 11.70
N GLU A 73 -11.51 0.20 11.56
CA GLU A 73 -12.75 -0.57 11.77
C GLU A 73 -13.24 -0.50 13.21
N TYR A 74 -12.34 -0.53 14.20
CA TYR A 74 -12.70 -0.32 15.60
C TYR A 74 -13.26 1.09 15.82
N SER A 75 -12.58 2.11 15.29
CA SER A 75 -13.00 3.50 15.42
C SER A 75 -14.38 3.74 14.80
N LEU A 76 -14.65 3.19 13.61
CA LEU A 76 -15.96 3.29 12.95
C LEU A 76 -17.07 2.65 13.80
N LYS A 77 -16.82 1.48 14.39
CA LYS A 77 -17.79 0.81 15.28
C LYS A 77 -18.11 1.65 16.53
N THR A 78 -17.12 2.33 17.11
CA THR A 78 -17.34 3.20 18.29
C THR A 78 -18.05 4.52 17.97
N VAL A 79 -18.08 4.95 16.71
CA VAL A 79 -18.80 6.16 16.28
C VAL A 79 -20.26 5.85 15.95
N GLU A 80 -20.58 4.59 15.64
CA GLU A 80 -21.94 4.12 15.35
C GLU A 80 -22.75 3.69 16.60
N GLU A 81 -22.11 3.54 17.76
CA GLU A 81 -22.74 3.30 19.08
C GLU A 81 -23.02 4.62 19.85
#